data_AF-A0A6V7LK62-F1
#
_entry.id   AF-A0A6V7LK62-F1
#
_cell.length_a   1.000
_cell.length_b   1.000
_cell.length_c   1.000
_cell.angle_alpha   90.00
_cell.angle_beta   90.00
_cell.angle_gamma   90.00
#
_symmetry.space_group_name_H-M   'P 1'
#
loop_
_entity.id
_entity.type
_entity.pdbx_description
1 polymer ?
#
loop_
_entity_poly.entity_id
_entity_poly.type
_entity_poly.pdbx_seq_one_letter_code
_entity_poly.pdbx_strand_id
1 'polypeptide(L)' 'MGRVIRAQRKGAGSVFRSHTKRRKGAPKLRSLDFSERHGYIKGVVK' A
#
# COMPACT_ATOMS: atom_id res chain seq x y z
N MET A 1 -35.30 9.75 -10.64
CA MET A 1 -33.99 9.61 -9.97
C MET A 1 -33.78 8.14 -9.61
N GLY A 2 -32.66 7.53 -10.01
CA GLY A 2 -32.40 6.09 -9.86
C GLY A 2 -31.63 5.72 -8.59
N ARG A 3 -31.65 4.44 -8.22
CA ARG A 3 -30.88 3.89 -7.09
C ARG A 3 -29.38 3.85 -7.43
N VAL A 4 -28.52 4.20 -6.48
CA VAL A 4 -27.06 4.09 -6.61
C VAL A 4 -26.67 2.63 -6.83
N ILE A 5 -26.01 2.36 -7.95
CA ILE A 5 -25.62 1.00 -8.34
C ILE A 5 -24.38 0.55 -7.55
N ARG A 6 -24.18 -0.77 -7.46
CA ARG A 6 -23.09 -1.37 -6.68
C ARG A 6 -21.71 -0.83 -7.06
N ALA A 7 -21.45 -0.54 -8.34
CA ALA A 7 -20.17 -0.02 -8.81
C ALA A 7 -19.82 1.33 -8.17
N GLN A 8 -20.79 2.24 -8.07
CA GLN A 8 -20.64 3.56 -7.45
C GLN A 8 -20.38 3.44 -5.94
N ARG A 9 -20.96 2.43 -5.26
CA ARG A 9 -20.79 2.23 -3.81
C ARG A 9 -19.39 1.75 -3.40
N LYS A 10 -18.59 1.20 -4.32
CA LYS A 10 -17.24 0.69 -3.99
C LYS A 10 -16.24 1.81 -3.63
N GLY A 11 -16.45 3.03 -4.12
CA GLY A 11 -15.60 4.19 -3.82
C GLY A 11 -15.96 4.95 -2.53
N ALA A 12 -17.13 4.69 -1.95
CA ALA A 12 -17.66 5.45 -0.81
C ALA A 12 -17.02 5.10 0.55
N GLY A 13 -16.10 4.12 0.61
CA GLY A 13 -15.36 3.78 1.83
C GLY A 13 -16.17 3.11 2.95
N SER A 14 -17.42 2.71 2.70
CA SER A 14 -18.30 2.05 3.68
C SER A 14 -18.06 0.53 3.75
N VAL A 15 -18.99 -0.26 3.20
CA VAL A 15 -18.97 -1.73 3.28
C VAL A 15 -17.80 -2.34 2.48
N PHE A 16 -17.41 -1.70 1.37
CA PHE A 16 -16.36 -2.20 0.48
C PHE A 16 -14.98 -1.67 0.87
N ARG A 17 -14.52 -1.96 2.09
CA ARG A 17 -13.18 -1.60 2.57
C ARG A 17 -12.24 -2.81 2.56
N SER A 18 -10.95 -2.57 2.35
CA SER A 18 -9.90 -3.59 2.55
C SER A 18 -9.82 -4.03 4.02
N HIS A 19 -9.87 -5.34 4.28
CA HIS A 19 -9.60 -5.90 5.61
C HIS A 19 -8.08 -5.93 5.88
N THR A 20 -7.57 -4.97 6.64
CA THR A 20 -6.12 -4.79 6.86
C THR A 20 -5.60 -5.26 8.22
N LYS A 21 -6.44 -5.86 9.08
CA LYS A 21 -6.10 -6.15 10.50
C LYS A 21 -4.84 -7.01 10.73
N ARG A 22 -4.46 -7.88 9.79
CA ARG A 22 -3.28 -8.76 9.89
C ARG A 22 -2.09 -8.27 9.05
N ARG A 23 -2.20 -7.11 8.38
CA ARG A 23 -1.11 -6.58 7.56
C ARG A 23 -0.06 -5.96 8.48
N LYS A 24 1.20 -6.37 8.33
CA LYS A 24 2.33 -5.84 9.13
C LYS A 24 2.69 -4.40 8.74
N GLY A 25 2.59 -4.07 7.46
CA GLY A 25 2.92 -2.76 6.91
C GLY A 25 2.94 -2.81 5.39
N ALA A 26 3.07 -1.65 4.75
CA ALA A 26 3.32 -1.61 3.31
C ALA A 26 4.80 -1.96 3.05
N PRO A 27 5.10 -2.97 2.22
CA PRO A 27 6.48 -3.22 1.80
C PRO A 27 6.97 -2.02 0.99
N LYS A 28 8.16 -1.53 1.32
CA LYS A 28 8.81 -0.41 0.65
C LYS A 28 10.28 -0.74 0.44
N LEU A 29 10.81 -0.27 -0.67
CA LEU A 29 12.27 -0.16 -0.83
C LEU A 29 12.81 0.87 0.18
N ARG A 30 14.11 0.81 0.42
CA ARG A 30 14.78 1.80 1.26
C ARG A 30 14.70 3.19 0.59
N SER A 31 14.85 4.24 1.39
CA SER A 31 14.99 5.59 0.87
C SER A 31 16.26 5.72 0.04
N LEU A 32 16.13 6.37 -1.12
CA LEU A 32 17.22 6.59 -2.06
C LEU A 32 18.17 7.68 -1.55
N ASP A 33 19.10 7.25 -0.71
CA ASP A 33 20.12 8.09 -0.07
C ASP A 33 21.41 8.15 -0.90
N PHE A 34 22.42 8.88 -0.41
CA PHE A 34 23.71 9.02 -1.11
C PHE A 34 24.40 7.67 -1.40
N SER A 35 24.25 6.71 -0.48
CA SER A 35 24.92 5.41 -0.56
C SER A 35 24.32 4.53 -1.65
N GLU A 36 23.00 4.59 -1.85
CA GLU A 36 22.35 3.94 -2.99
C GLU A 36 22.57 4.67 -4.33
N ARG A 37 22.85 5.99 -4.32
CA ARG A 37 23.13 6.76 -5.56
C ARG A 37 24.52 6.56 -6.12
N HIS A 38 25.52 6.54 -5.24
CA HIS A 38 26.93 6.57 -5.63
C HIS A 38 27.70 5.31 -5.24
N GLY A 39 27.03 4.34 -4.61
CA GLY A 39 27.65 3.12 -4.11
C GLY A 39 26.68 1.95 -4.08
N TYR A 40 26.96 0.98 -3.20
CA TYR A 40 26.10 -0.19 -2.98
C TYR A 40 26.01 -0.51 -1.49
N ILE A 41 24.89 -1.11 -1.09
CA ILE A 41 24.63 -1.53 0.30
C ILE A 41 24.26 -3.01 0.29
N LYS A 42 24.87 -3.80 1.18
CA LYS A 42 24.55 -5.22 1.38
C LYS A 42 23.74 -5.39 2.67
N GLY A 43 22.51 -5.89 2.54
CA GLY A 43 21.68 -6.33 3.66
C GLY A 43 21.66 -7.86 3.82
N VAL A 44 21.19 -8.34 4.96
CA VAL A 44 20.94 -9.77 5.23
C VAL A 44 19.46 -9.97 5.50
N VAL A 45 18.86 -11.00 4.90
CA VAL A 45 17.47 -11.38 5.18
C VAL A 45 17.40 -12.13 6.51
N LYS A 46 16.45 -11.75 7.37
CA LYS A 46 16.17 -12.41 8.65
C LYS A 46 14.71 -12.82 8.71
#